data_AF-A0A1I5VMN7-F1
#
_entry.id   AF-A0A1I5VMN7-F1
#
_cell.length_a   1.000
_cell.length_b   1.000
_cell.length_c   1.000
_cell.angle_alpha   90.00
_cell.angle_beta   90.00
_cell.angle_gamma   90.00
#
_symmetry.space_group_name_H-M   'P 1'
#
loop_
_entity.id
_entity.type
_entity.pdbx_description
1 polymer ?
#
loop_
_entity_poly.entity_id
_entity_poly.type
_entity_poly.pdbx_seq_one_letter_code
_entity_poly.pdbx_strand_id
1 'polypeptide(L)'
;MQACVPHYGVYDFAGTSGAPASARRLRALLARYVVGRDPVEFLDDYVAASPLDRITDQAPPFFVLHGDRDTMVPVAEAREFIRRLRAISPHPVAYAELAGAQHAFDLLPSIRGTHVVRAVARFLDWAHQHHKALTTTATLDTARSTLRTASSTSLAGQAEQPLRDE
;
A
#
# COMPACT_ATOMS: atom_id res chain seq x y z
N MET A 1 -2.63 -5.92 5.27
CA MET A 1 -1.30 -5.33 5.01
C MET A 1 -1.19 -4.01 5.77
N GLN A 2 -0.07 -3.75 6.45
CA GLN A 2 0.11 -2.55 7.30
C GLN A 2 0.92 -1.43 6.61
N ALA A 3 1.75 -1.77 5.63
CA ALA A 3 2.57 -0.85 4.85
C ALA A 3 3.00 -1.53 3.53
N CYS A 4 3.46 -0.76 2.55
CA CYS A 4 4.02 -1.25 1.29
C CYS A 4 5.27 -0.47 0.88
N VAL A 5 6.30 -1.15 0.39
CA VAL A 5 7.58 -0.54 -0.02
C VAL A 5 8.04 -1.08 -1.39
N PRO A 6 7.39 -0.67 -2.50
CA PRO A 6 7.77 -1.14 -3.82
C PRO A 6 9.12 -0.54 -4.23
N HIS A 7 10.03 -1.42 -4.67
CA HIS A 7 11.32 -1.06 -5.25
C HIS A 7 11.22 -1.18 -6.77
N TYR A 8 11.51 -0.09 -7.50
CA TYR A 8 11.58 -0.04 -8.96
C TYR A 8 10.46 -0.84 -9.68
N GLY A 9 9.24 -0.72 -9.15
CA GLY A 9 8.12 -1.58 -9.54
C GLY A 9 7.60 -1.29 -10.94
N VAL A 10 7.01 -2.30 -11.57
CA VAL A 10 6.18 -2.16 -12.77
C VAL A 10 4.75 -1.83 -12.32
N TYR A 11 4.23 -0.67 -12.72
CA TYR A 11 2.92 -0.19 -12.30
C TYR A 11 1.88 -0.26 -13.42
N ASP A 12 2.31 -0.33 -14.68
CA ASP A 12 1.46 -0.40 -15.85
C ASP A 12 1.71 -1.72 -16.61
N PHE A 13 0.92 -2.75 -16.29
CA PHE A 13 0.99 -4.04 -16.98
C PHE A 13 0.23 -4.00 -18.30
N ALA A 14 -0.93 -3.34 -18.33
CA ALA A 14 -1.82 -3.27 -19.49
C ALA A 14 -1.42 -2.20 -20.51
N GLY A 15 -0.48 -1.31 -20.19
CA GLY A 15 -0.16 -0.16 -21.03
C GLY A 15 -1.28 0.88 -21.04
N THR A 16 -2.16 0.89 -20.04
CA THR A 16 -3.35 1.76 -19.96
C THR A 16 -2.98 3.22 -19.75
N SER A 17 -1.76 3.51 -19.30
CA SER A 17 -1.25 4.89 -19.21
C SER A 17 -1.00 5.54 -20.58
N GLY A 18 -0.94 4.74 -21.66
CA GLY A 18 -0.54 5.19 -23.00
C GLY A 18 0.96 5.45 -23.15
N ALA A 19 1.78 5.18 -22.12
CA ALA A 19 3.22 5.37 -22.19
C ALA A 19 3.86 4.39 -23.21
N PRO A 20 4.68 4.88 -24.15
CA PRO A 20 5.34 4.01 -25.14
C PRO A 20 6.20 2.91 -24.52
N ALA A 21 6.83 3.21 -23.37
CA ALA A 21 7.64 2.25 -22.63
C ALA A 21 6.79 1.09 -22.07
N SER A 22 5.63 1.39 -21.48
CA SER A 22 4.69 0.38 -20.97
C SER A 22 4.17 -0.51 -22.09
N ALA A 23 3.73 0.08 -23.20
CA ALA A 23 3.23 -0.67 -24.36
C ALA A 23 4.30 -1.60 -24.96
N ARG A 24 5.56 -1.14 -25.01
CA ARG A 24 6.69 -1.97 -25.43
C ARG A 24 6.95 -3.11 -24.44
N ARG A 25 6.96 -2.82 -23.14
CA ARG A 25 7.20 -3.81 -22.07
C ARG A 25 6.09 -4.86 -22.01
N LEU A 26 4.84 -4.47 -22.21
CA LEU A 26 3.70 -5.38 -22.34
C LEU A 26 3.96 -6.45 -23.41
N ARG A 27 4.28 -6.03 -24.64
CA ARG A 27 4.50 -6.95 -25.76
C ARG A 27 5.81 -7.74 -25.67
N ALA A 28 6.88 -7.11 -25.20
CA ALA A 28 8.22 -7.70 -25.24
C ALA A 28 8.51 -8.63 -24.04
N LEU A 29 7.96 -8.32 -22.86
CA LEU A 29 8.29 -8.99 -21.60
C LEU A 29 7.05 -9.60 -20.95
N LEU A 30 6.03 -8.78 -20.65
CA LEU A 30 4.92 -9.24 -19.80
C LEU A 30 4.09 -10.33 -20.48
N ALA A 31 3.72 -10.14 -21.74
CA ALA A 31 2.92 -11.12 -22.46
C ALA A 31 3.67 -12.43 -22.72
N ARG A 32 4.98 -12.34 -22.93
CA ARG A 32 5.81 -13.50 -23.29
C ARG A 32 6.25 -14.32 -22.07
N TYR A 33 6.59 -13.65 -20.98
CA TYR A 33 7.30 -14.30 -19.86
C TYR A 33 6.58 -14.21 -18.52
N VAL A 34 5.60 -13.32 -18.36
CA VAL A 34 4.93 -13.10 -17.06
C VAL A 34 3.50 -13.62 -17.08
N VAL A 35 2.68 -13.12 -18.01
CA VAL A 35 1.27 -13.51 -18.14
C VAL A 35 1.11 -14.71 -19.08
N GLY A 36 1.90 -14.77 -20.16
CA GLY A 36 1.91 -15.90 -21.08
C GLY A 36 0.67 -15.99 -21.99
N ARG A 37 -0.08 -14.90 -22.14
CA ARG A 37 -1.32 -14.85 -22.94
C ARG A 37 -1.28 -13.70 -23.93
N ASP A 38 -2.07 -13.76 -25.00
CA ASP A 38 -2.16 -12.63 -25.92
C ASP A 38 -2.79 -11.39 -25.22
N PRO A 39 -2.14 -10.21 -25.26
CA PRO A 39 -2.61 -9.03 -24.55
C PRO A 39 -3.78 -8.31 -25.24
N VAL A 40 -4.12 -8.64 -26.48
CA VAL A 40 -5.31 -8.13 -27.17
C VAL A 40 -6.52 -8.98 -26.79
N GLU A 41 -6.38 -10.30 -26.80
CA GLU A 41 -7.45 -11.23 -26.45
C GLU A 41 -7.76 -11.24 -24.94
N PHE A 42 -6.73 -11.11 -24.10
CA PHE A 42 -6.85 -11.25 -22.64
C PHE A 42 -6.50 -9.95 -21.89
N LEU A 43 -6.90 -8.80 -22.42
CA LEU A 43 -6.60 -7.48 -21.85
C LEU A 43 -6.99 -7.37 -20.36
N ASP A 44 -8.14 -7.95 -19.98
CA ASP A 44 -8.64 -7.89 -18.60
C ASP A 44 -7.66 -8.47 -17.58
N ASP A 45 -6.90 -9.51 -17.95
CA ASP A 45 -5.88 -10.09 -17.07
C ASP A 45 -4.74 -9.10 -16.80
N TYR A 46 -4.35 -8.35 -17.83
CA TYR A 46 -3.30 -7.32 -17.71
C TYR A 46 -3.79 -6.11 -16.91
N VAL A 47 -5.06 -5.72 -17.07
CA VAL A 47 -5.66 -4.63 -16.30
C VAL A 47 -5.78 -5.06 -14.83
N ALA A 48 -6.21 -6.29 -14.57
CA ALA A 48 -6.25 -6.85 -13.22
C ALA A 48 -4.86 -6.89 -12.57
N ALA A 49 -3.82 -7.15 -13.37
CA ALA A 49 -2.43 -7.17 -12.92
C ALA A 49 -1.77 -5.78 -12.82
N SER A 50 -2.40 -4.69 -13.28
CA SER A 50 -1.80 -3.35 -13.33
C SER A 50 -2.01 -2.56 -12.04
N PRO A 51 -0.96 -2.28 -11.24
CA PRO A 51 -1.10 -1.43 -10.06
C PRO A 51 -1.71 -0.05 -10.33
N LEU A 52 -1.44 0.56 -11.49
CA LEU A 52 -2.01 1.86 -11.90
C LEU A 52 -3.54 1.84 -12.00
N ASP A 53 -4.12 0.70 -12.39
CA ASP A 53 -5.57 0.55 -12.52
C ASP A 53 -6.20 0.14 -11.20
N ARG A 54 -5.39 -0.35 -10.23
CA ARG A 54 -5.81 -0.93 -8.95
C ARG A 54 -5.57 -0.04 -7.74
N ILE A 55 -5.35 1.25 -7.96
CA ILE A 55 -5.24 2.24 -6.90
C ILE A 55 -6.62 2.44 -6.25
N THR A 56 -6.68 2.32 -4.92
CA THR A 56 -7.89 2.54 -4.11
C THR A 56 -7.54 3.38 -2.89
N ASP A 57 -8.57 3.94 -2.23
CA ASP A 57 -8.42 4.67 -0.96
C ASP A 57 -8.11 3.75 0.24
N GLN A 58 -8.23 2.43 0.07
CA GLN A 58 -7.86 1.42 1.08
C GLN A 58 -6.36 1.06 1.04
N ALA A 59 -5.58 1.73 0.20
CA ALA A 59 -4.14 1.50 0.10
C ALA A 59 -3.43 1.84 1.44
N PRO A 60 -2.61 0.93 2.01
CA PRO A 60 -1.87 1.24 3.24
C PRO A 60 -0.86 2.38 3.02
N PRO A 61 -0.12 2.85 4.03
CA PRO A 61 1.03 3.72 3.80
C PRO A 61 2.01 3.12 2.78
N PHE A 62 2.45 3.91 1.81
CA PHE A 62 3.42 3.52 0.78
C PHE A 62 4.75 4.26 0.96
N PHE A 63 5.84 3.55 0.73
CA PHE A 63 7.15 4.16 0.48
C PHE A 63 7.74 3.65 -0.83
N VAL A 64 7.58 4.44 -1.89
CA VAL A 64 8.02 4.07 -3.24
C VAL A 64 9.48 4.46 -3.44
N LEU A 65 10.28 3.56 -4.00
CA LEU A 65 11.70 3.76 -4.29
C LEU A 65 11.96 3.52 -5.77
N HIS A 66 12.58 4.46 -6.47
CA HIS A 66 12.86 4.31 -7.91
C HIS A 66 14.17 4.98 -8.32
N GLY A 67 14.89 4.38 -9.27
CA GLY A 67 16.08 5.00 -9.86
C GLY A 67 15.71 5.99 -10.97
N ASP A 68 16.27 7.19 -10.96
CA ASP A 68 15.99 8.22 -11.99
C ASP A 68 16.45 7.82 -13.41
N ARG A 69 17.42 6.89 -13.50
CA ARG A 69 17.98 6.40 -14.76
C ARG A 69 17.55 4.97 -15.08
N ASP A 70 16.55 4.42 -14.38
CA ASP A 70 16.06 3.07 -14.65
C ASP A 70 15.62 2.92 -16.13
N THR A 71 16.34 2.05 -16.83
CA THR A 71 16.12 1.76 -18.26
C THR A 71 15.16 0.59 -18.50
N MET A 72 14.86 -0.21 -17.46
CA MET A 72 13.89 -1.30 -17.53
C MET A 72 12.47 -0.80 -17.25
N VAL A 73 12.31 0.02 -16.21
CA VAL A 73 11.04 0.67 -15.87
C VAL A 73 11.30 2.17 -15.71
N PRO A 74 10.97 2.98 -16.73
CA PRO A 74 11.25 4.42 -16.66
C PRO A 74 10.60 5.08 -15.44
N VAL A 75 11.35 5.96 -14.77
CA VAL A 75 10.91 6.65 -13.54
C VAL A 75 9.59 7.40 -13.70
N ALA A 76 9.23 7.84 -14.91
CA ALA A 76 7.96 8.48 -15.21
C ALA A 76 6.75 7.62 -14.81
N GLU A 77 6.84 6.30 -14.91
CA GLU A 77 5.78 5.38 -14.53
C GLU A 77 5.55 5.37 -13.02
N ALA A 78 6.62 5.38 -12.23
CA ALA A 78 6.54 5.53 -10.78
C ALA A 78 5.94 6.87 -10.38
N ARG A 79 6.38 7.95 -11.03
CA ARG A 79 5.83 9.30 -10.79
C ARG A 79 4.33 9.36 -11.04
N GLU A 80 3.84 8.72 -12.11
CA GLU A 80 2.40 8.66 -12.40
C GLU A 80 1.64 7.84 -11.36
N PHE A 81 2.16 6.68 -10.94
CA PHE A 81 1.57 5.88 -9.87
C PHE A 81 1.46 6.67 -8.56
N ILE A 82 2.52 7.36 -8.16
CA ILE A 82 2.55 8.17 -6.94
C ILE A 82 1.56 9.34 -7.04
N ARG A 83 1.48 10.00 -8.21
CA ARG A 83 0.55 11.10 -8.44
C ARG A 83 -0.90 10.63 -8.25
N ARG A 84 -1.29 9.51 -8.85
CA ARG A 84 -2.64 8.94 -8.71
C ARG A 84 -2.92 8.46 -7.28
N LEU A 85 -1.96 7.76 -6.67
CA LEU A 85 -2.09 7.24 -5.30
C LEU A 85 -2.24 8.38 -4.28
N ARG A 86 -1.43 9.43 -4.37
CA ARG A 86 -1.53 10.61 -3.49
C ARG A 86 -2.85 11.37 -3.64
N ALA A 87 -3.49 11.30 -4.81
CA ALA A 87 -4.75 11.99 -5.03
C ALA A 87 -5.92 11.38 -4.25
N ILE A 88 -5.85 10.09 -3.91
CA ILE A 88 -6.98 9.37 -3.28
C ILE A 88 -6.64 8.71 -1.94
N SER A 89 -5.36 8.48 -1.65
CA SER A 89 -4.97 7.76 -0.43
C SER A 89 -5.15 8.65 0.80
N PRO A 90 -5.84 8.16 1.85
CA PRO A 90 -5.87 8.82 3.16
C PRO A 90 -4.59 8.59 3.95
N HIS A 91 -3.69 7.72 3.47
CA HIS A 91 -2.47 7.32 4.14
C HIS A 91 -1.22 7.98 3.51
N PRO A 92 -0.12 8.15 4.27
CA PRO A 92 1.11 8.73 3.74
C PRO A 92 1.69 7.95 2.55
N VAL A 93 2.10 8.68 1.52
CA VAL A 93 2.79 8.15 0.33
C VAL A 93 4.16 8.82 0.23
N ALA A 94 5.16 8.19 0.84
CA ALA A 94 6.56 8.57 0.74
C ALA A 94 7.13 8.14 -0.63
N TYR A 95 8.05 8.93 -1.16
CA TYR A 95 8.74 8.64 -2.42
C TYR A 95 10.20 9.07 -2.32
N ALA A 96 11.12 8.18 -2.70
CA ALA A 96 12.50 8.55 -2.97
C ALA A 96 12.90 8.16 -4.39
N GLU A 97 13.23 9.19 -5.17
CA GLU A 97 13.89 9.04 -6.46
C GLU A 97 15.40 9.09 -6.25
N LEU A 98 16.12 8.05 -6.67
CA LEU A 98 17.53 7.87 -6.41
C LEU A 98 18.36 8.36 -7.61
N ALA A 99 19.10 9.45 -7.41
CA ALA A 99 19.91 10.09 -8.44
C ALA A 99 20.99 9.16 -9.02
N GLY A 100 21.05 9.05 -10.34
CA GLY A 100 21.91 8.16 -11.10
C GLY A 100 21.66 6.66 -10.92
N ALA A 101 20.57 6.23 -10.26
CA ALA A 101 20.32 4.81 -10.03
C ALA A 101 19.65 4.15 -11.24
N GLN A 102 20.14 2.95 -11.58
CA GLN A 102 19.48 2.04 -12.50
C GLN A 102 18.43 1.19 -11.76
N HIS A 103 17.77 0.31 -12.49
CA HIS A 103 17.06 -0.82 -11.91
C HIS A 103 17.99 -1.66 -11.03
N ALA A 104 17.44 -2.34 -10.02
CA ALA A 104 18.21 -3.21 -9.11
C ALA A 104 19.44 -2.52 -8.48
N PHE A 105 19.31 -1.24 -8.13
CA PHE A 105 20.39 -0.42 -7.55
C PHE A 105 20.93 -0.95 -6.21
N ASP A 106 20.22 -1.91 -5.62
CA ASP A 106 20.45 -2.54 -4.32
C ASP A 106 20.97 -3.97 -4.42
N LEU A 107 21.20 -4.50 -5.63
CA LEU A 107 21.71 -5.86 -5.83
C LEU A 107 23.12 -6.07 -5.25
N LEU A 108 23.95 -5.03 -5.30
CA LEU A 108 25.30 -5.04 -4.73
C LEU A 108 25.40 -4.08 -3.54
N PRO A 109 26.17 -4.43 -2.49
CA PRO A 109 26.42 -3.53 -1.38
C PRO A 109 26.97 -2.19 -1.85
N SER A 110 26.31 -1.11 -1.45
CA SER A 110 26.74 0.25 -1.77
C SER A 110 26.29 1.22 -0.68
N ILE A 111 26.90 2.41 -0.65
CA ILE A 111 26.46 3.52 0.21
C ILE A 111 24.98 3.82 -0.05
N ARG A 112 24.57 3.86 -1.32
CA ARG A 112 23.18 4.04 -1.73
C ARG A 112 22.26 2.98 -1.14
N GLY A 113 22.59 1.70 -1.33
CA GLY A 113 21.83 0.59 -0.77
C GLY A 113 21.72 0.67 0.75
N THR A 114 22.80 1.08 1.44
CA THR A 114 22.81 1.27 2.89
C THR A 114 21.84 2.37 3.33
N HIS A 115 21.78 3.49 2.60
CA HIS A 115 20.80 4.56 2.88
C HIS A 115 19.37 4.10 2.62
N VAL A 116 19.13 3.34 1.55
CA VAL A 116 17.81 2.76 1.24
C VAL A 116 17.35 1.83 2.36
N VAL A 117 18.17 0.85 2.76
CA VAL A 117 17.85 -0.08 3.85
C VAL A 117 17.49 0.68 5.14
N ARG A 118 18.29 1.68 5.52
CA ARG A 118 18.01 2.51 6.70
C ARG A 118 16.71 3.30 6.58
N ALA A 119 16.40 3.82 5.40
CA ALA A 119 15.16 4.56 5.16
C ALA A 119 13.93 3.64 5.22
N VAL A 120 14.03 2.45 4.60
CA VAL A 120 12.98 1.43 4.62
C VAL A 120 12.72 0.96 6.05
N ALA A 121 13.77 0.67 6.83
CA ALA A 121 13.64 0.29 8.23
C ALA A 121 12.88 1.34 9.04
N ARG A 122 13.27 2.62 8.93
CA ARG A 122 12.57 3.72 9.63
C ARG A 122 11.11 3.84 9.22
N PHE A 123 10.80 3.70 7.93
CA PHE A 123 9.42 3.76 7.45
C PHE A 123 8.57 2.61 8.00
N LEU A 124 9.10 1.38 7.97
CA LEU A 124 8.40 0.20 8.48
C LEU A 124 8.23 0.25 10.00
N ASP A 125 9.24 0.70 10.74
CA ASP A 125 9.16 0.92 12.19
C ASP A 125 8.08 1.95 12.54
N TRP A 126 8.03 3.06 11.80
CA TRP A 126 6.99 4.08 11.95
C TRP A 126 5.60 3.48 11.68
N ALA A 127 5.43 2.77 10.57
CA ALA A 127 4.13 2.21 10.17
C ALA A 127 3.64 1.15 11.18
N HIS A 128 4.54 0.30 11.67
CA HIS A 128 4.24 -0.70 12.68
C HIS A 128 3.80 -0.06 14.00
N GLN A 129 4.50 0.97 14.46
CA GLN A 129 4.12 1.70 15.68
C GLN A 129 2.76 2.37 15.55
N HIS A 130 2.47 2.99 14.40
CA HIS A 130 1.16 3.61 14.15
C HIS A 130 0.04 2.59 14.13
N HIS A 131 0.26 1.44 13.47
CA HIS A 131 -0.72 0.37 13.47
C HIS A 131 -0.99 -0.18 14.89
N LYS A 132 0.06 -0.39 15.69
CA LYS A 132 -0.11 -0.82 17.09
C LYS A 132 -0.95 0.18 17.89
N ALA A 133 -0.66 1.48 17.77
CA ALA A 133 -1.40 2.51 18.50
C ALA A 133 -2.90 2.54 18.13
N LEU A 134 -3.22 2.41 16.84
CA LEU A 134 -4.61 2.33 16.37
C LEU A 134 -5.34 1.10 16.93
N THR A 135 -4.70 -0.07 16.89
CA THR A 135 -5.28 -1.32 17.40
C THR A 135 -5.48 -1.28 18.92
N THR A 136 -4.52 -0.74 19.67
CA THR A 136 -4.65 -0.55 21.13
C THR A 136 -5.82 0.38 21.46
N THR A 137 -5.95 1.50 20.75
CA THR A 137 -7.04 2.46 20.95
C THR A 137 -8.40 1.82 20.70
N ALA A 138 -8.55 1.14 19.56
CA ALA A 138 -9.80 0.45 19.21
C ALA A 138 -10.21 -0.63 20.23
N THR A 139 -9.21 -1.36 20.77
CA THR A 139 -9.45 -2.40 21.79
C THR A 139 -9.93 -1.78 23.10
N LEU A 140 -9.32 -0.67 23.52
CA LEU A 140 -9.70 0.05 24.74
C LEU A 140 -11.10 0.68 24.62
N ASP A 141 -11.43 1.25 23.46
CA ASP A 141 -12.76 1.82 23.20
C ASP A 141 -13.84 0.73 23.21
N THR A 142 -13.55 -0.43 22.61
CA THR A 142 -14.45 -1.59 22.64
C THR A 142 -14.68 -2.06 24.08
N ALA A 143 -13.61 -2.21 24.88
CA ALA A 143 -13.71 -2.60 26.28
C ALA A 143 -14.53 -1.60 27.11
N ARG A 144 -14.33 -0.28 26.91
CA ARG A 144 -15.09 0.78 27.57
C ARG A 144 -16.57 0.76 27.19
N SER A 145 -16.88 0.53 25.91
CA SER A 145 -18.26 0.42 25.44
C SER A 145 -18.98 -0.76 26.09
N THR A 146 -18.36 -1.95 26.10
CA THR A 146 -18.91 -3.16 26.73
C THR A 146 -19.14 -2.97 28.23
N LEU A 147 -18.21 -2.33 28.94
CA LEU A 147 -18.36 -2.01 30.36
C LEU A 147 -19.54 -1.05 30.62
N ARG A 148 -19.70 0.00 29.80
CA ARG A 148 -20.84 0.94 29.93
C ARG A 148 -22.19 0.25 29.70
N THR A 149 -22.27 -0.61 28.68
CA THR A 149 -23.50 -1.37 28.39
C THR A 149 -23.84 -2.31 29.55
N ALA A 150 -22.85 -3.07 30.06
CA ALA A 150 -23.06 -3.98 31.20
C ALA A 150 -23.53 -3.25 32.47
N SER A 151 -22.98 -2.08 32.78
CA SER A 151 -23.42 -1.26 33.91
C SER A 151 -24.85 -0.71 33.73
N SER A 152 -25.25 -0.34 32.50
CA SER A 152 -26.61 0.14 32.22
C SER A 152 -27.68 -0.95 32.34
N THR A 153 -27.39 -2.19 31.92
CA THR A 153 -28.29 -3.34 32.05
C THR A 153 -28.44 -3.77 33.52
N SER A 154 -27.37 -3.68 34.31
CA SER A 154 -27.41 -3.98 35.75
C SER A 154 -28.25 -2.98 36.55
N LEU A 155 -28.28 -1.70 36.17
CA LEU A 155 -29.08 -0.67 36.83
C LEU A 155 -30.57 -0.79 36.49
N ALA A 156 -30.91 -1.20 35.26
CA ALA A 156 -32.30 -1.46 34.87
C ALA A 156 -32.91 -2.68 35.60
N GLY A 157 -32.10 -3.70 35.91
CA GLY A 157 -32.56 -4.89 36.63
C GLY A 157 -32.77 -4.73 38.15
N GLN A 158 -32.32 -3.62 38.76
CA GLN A 158 -32.50 -3.35 40.19
C GLN A 158 -33.71 -2.47 40.51
N ALA A 159 -34.44 -1.97 39.51
CA ALA A 159 -35.61 -1.11 39.70
C ALA A 159 -36.94 -1.88 39.90
N GLU A 160 -36.96 -3.22 39.80
CA GLU A 160 -38.16 -4.04 40.01
C GLU A 160 -38.00 -4.98 41.21
N GLN A 161 -37.99 -4.45 42.43
CA GLN A 161 -38.35 -5.22 43.62
C GLN A 161 -39.67 -4.68 44.16
N PRO A 162 -40.78 -5.42 44.04
CA PRO A 162 -42.06 -4.98 44.58
C PRO A 162 -42.00 -5.05 46.11
N LEU A 163 -42.38 -3.95 46.75
CA LEU A 163 -42.60 -3.83 48.18
C LEU A 163 -43.55 -4.96 48.60
N ARG A 164 -43.10 -5.84 49.50
CA ARG A 164 -43.94 -6.89 50.08
C ARG A 164 -44.70 -6.27 51.24
N ASP A 165 -46.02 -6.17 51.10
CA ASP A 165 -46.92 -5.84 52.20
C ASP A 165 -47.17 -7.10 53.05
N GLU A 166 -47.03 -6.93 54.37
CA GLU A 166 -47.39 -7.90 55.43
C GLU A 166 -48.90 -7.95 55.69
#